data_AF-A0A1Y3EAC6-F1
#
_entry.id   AF-A0A1Y3EAC6-F1
#
_cell.length_a   1.000
_cell.length_b   1.000
_cell.length_c   1.000
_cell.angle_alpha   90.00
_cell.angle_beta   90.00
_cell.angle_gamma   90.00
#
_symmetry.space_group_name_H-M   'P 1'
#
loop_
_entity.id
_entity.type
_entity.pdbx_description
1 polymer ?
#
loop_
_entity_poly.entity_id
_entity_poly.type
_entity_poly.pdbx_seq_one_letter_code
_entity_poly.pdbx_strand_id
1 'polypeptide(L)'
;MSSSGGGATWRRCRPRFDCLEKYLNRGFRLYAAWVCQHPWPFIVVPVLLSVVLSAGIPYRHVLYSALYLYTPQDGTSKYEQRVFEQTWPQTNTTFQPSRSVIDLRQCQVIVSARDHGNVLRPALSKAVLRLNDFIVNDIV
;
A
#
# COMPACT_ATOMS: atom_id res chain seq x y z
N MET A 1 38.45 18.60 -67.69
CA MET A 1 37.24 17.77 -67.48
C MET A 1 37.04 17.61 -65.99
N SER A 2 36.02 18.26 -65.42
CA SER A 2 34.74 17.65 -65.00
C SER A 2 34.97 16.70 -63.81
N SER A 3 34.38 16.83 -62.63
CA SER A 3 33.02 17.23 -62.23
C SER A 3 33.07 17.53 -60.73
N SER A 4 32.60 18.67 -60.25
CA SER A 4 31.27 18.85 -59.63
C SER A 4 30.79 17.67 -58.79
N GLY A 5 30.59 17.93 -57.49
CA GLY A 5 30.04 17.00 -56.52
C GLY A 5 29.59 17.75 -55.26
N GLY A 6 28.66 18.71 -55.45
CA GLY A 6 28.05 19.48 -54.38
C GLY A 6 27.24 18.58 -53.45
N GLY A 7 27.83 18.23 -52.30
CA GLY A 7 27.11 17.69 -51.16
C GLY A 7 26.50 18.83 -50.36
N ALA A 8 25.22 19.12 -50.60
CA ALA A 8 24.45 20.10 -49.84
C ALA A 8 24.51 19.78 -48.33
N THR A 9 25.34 20.53 -47.59
CA THR A 9 25.37 20.47 -46.14
C THR A 9 24.11 21.14 -45.62
N TRP A 10 23.10 20.33 -45.30
CA TRP A 10 21.89 20.80 -44.62
C TRP A 10 22.29 21.49 -43.30
N ARG A 11 22.34 22.83 -43.31
CA ARG A 11 22.41 23.63 -42.08
C ARG A 11 21.07 23.49 -41.38
N ARG A 12 20.97 22.48 -40.51
CA ARG A 12 19.83 22.29 -39.63
C ARG A 12 19.97 23.29 -38.48
N CYS A 13 19.41 24.48 -38.64
CA CYS A 13 19.18 25.39 -37.52
C CYS A 13 18.20 24.72 -36.55
N ARG A 14 18.68 24.24 -35.40
CA ARG A 14 17.81 23.95 -34.25
C ARG A 14 17.92 25.10 -33.25
N PRO A 15 16.79 25.65 -32.78
CA PRO A 15 16.80 26.88 -31.99
C PRO A 15 17.22 26.65 -30.53
N ARG A 16 17.95 27.64 -29.99
CA ARG A 16 18.03 28.08 -28.57
C ARG A 16 18.59 27.12 -27.50
N PHE A 17 18.78 25.83 -27.77
CA PHE A 17 19.37 24.88 -26.80
C PHE A 17 20.90 24.91 -26.73
N ASP A 18 21.60 25.44 -27.73
CA ASP A 18 23.07 25.45 -27.77
C ASP A 18 23.70 26.25 -26.62
N CYS A 19 23.01 27.30 -26.15
CA CYS A 19 23.47 28.09 -25.00
C CYS A 19 23.29 27.33 -23.68
N LEU A 20 22.17 26.60 -23.53
CA LEU A 20 21.93 25.76 -22.36
C LEU A 20 22.91 24.59 -22.34
N GLU A 21 23.15 23.97 -23.49
CA GLU A 21 24.12 22.89 -23.66
C GLU A 21 25.52 23.35 -23.24
N LYS A 22 25.99 24.51 -23.71
CA LYS A 22 27.30 25.05 -23.29
C LYS A 22 27.38 25.29 -21.79
N TYR A 23 26.30 25.74 -21.16
CA TYR A 23 26.26 26.00 -19.72
C TYR A 23 26.26 24.69 -18.91
N LEU A 24 25.41 23.73 -19.29
CA LEU A 24 25.36 22.40 -18.69
C LEU A 24 26.69 21.68 -18.84
N ASN A 25 27.27 21.71 -20.05
CA ASN A 25 28.51 20.99 -20.35
C ASN A 25 29.68 21.59 -19.56
N ARG A 26 29.71 22.91 -19.34
CA ARG A 26 30.69 23.57 -18.47
C ARG A 26 30.48 23.20 -16.99
N GLY A 27 29.23 23.16 -16.53
CA GLY A 27 28.87 22.72 -15.18
C GLY A 27 29.27 21.28 -14.92
N PHE A 28 28.92 20.36 -15.82
CA PHE A 28 29.30 18.96 -15.73
C PHE A 28 30.82 18.75 -15.82
N ARG A 29 31.56 19.53 -16.63
CA ARG A 29 33.03 19.44 -16.68
C ARG A 29 33.67 19.82 -15.35
N LEU A 30 33.21 20.90 -14.72
CA LEU A 30 33.70 21.36 -13.42
C LEU A 30 33.36 20.34 -12.33
N TYR A 31 32.11 19.87 -12.33
CA TYR A 31 31.64 18.85 -11.40
C TYR A 31 32.42 17.54 -11.55
N ALA A 32 32.58 17.02 -12.77
CA ALA A 32 33.33 15.81 -13.04
C ALA A 32 34.82 15.95 -12.67
N ALA A 33 35.44 17.11 -12.94
CA ALA A 33 36.81 17.37 -12.52
C ALA A 33 36.96 17.31 -10.99
N TRP A 34 35.99 17.86 -10.25
CA TRP A 34 35.94 17.79 -8.78
C TRP A 34 35.74 16.36 -8.26
N VAL A 35 34.81 15.61 -8.86
CA VAL A 35 34.55 14.20 -8.50
C VAL A 35 35.76 13.32 -8.76
N CYS A 36 36.47 13.53 -9.88
CA CYS A 36 37.68 12.78 -10.20
C CYS A 36 38.85 13.09 -9.25
N GLN A 37 38.94 14.31 -8.71
CA GLN A 37 39.99 14.69 -7.75
C GLN A 37 39.78 14.04 -6.37
N HIS A 38 38.52 13.84 -5.96
CA HIS A 38 38.19 13.20 -4.68
C HIS A 38 37.09 12.12 -4.85
N PRO A 39 37.45 10.91 -5.33
CA PRO A 39 36.48 9.85 -5.60
C PRO A 39 35.86 9.24 -4.34
N TRP A 40 36.61 9.20 -3.23
CA TRP A 40 36.19 8.60 -1.96
C TRP A 40 34.92 9.20 -1.33
N PRO A 41 34.81 10.53 -1.11
CA PRO A 41 33.59 11.11 -0.54
C PRO A 41 32.37 10.87 -1.43
N PHE A 42 32.56 10.78 -2.75
CA PHE A 42 31.47 10.54 -3.69
C PHE A 42 30.92 9.11 -3.63
N ILE A 43 31.69 8.15 -3.14
CA ILE A 43 31.24 6.77 -2.89
C ILE A 43 30.65 6.64 -1.48
N VAL A 44 31.31 7.24 -0.49
CA VAL A 44 30.89 7.13 0.92
C VAL A 44 29.56 7.81 1.18
N VAL A 45 29.36 9.02 0.65
CA VAL A 45 28.13 9.80 0.86
C VAL A 45 26.86 9.07 0.42
N PRO A 46 26.73 8.57 -0.83
CA PRO A 46 25.53 7.85 -1.26
C PRO A 46 25.34 6.53 -0.51
N VAL A 47 26.41 5.81 -0.17
CA VAL A 47 26.31 4.57 0.63
C VAL A 47 25.75 4.87 2.03
N LEU A 48 26.28 5.88 2.69
CA LEU A 48 25.83 6.29 4.03
C LEU A 48 24.38 6.79 3.97
N LEU A 49 24.04 7.57 2.95
CA LEU A 49 22.67 8.01 2.69
C LEU A 49 21.72 6.82 2.49
N SER A 50 22.10 5.84 1.67
CA SER A 50 21.31 4.62 1.45
C SER A 50 21.10 3.83 2.74
N VAL A 51 22.12 3.70 3.58
CA VAL A 51 22.01 3.01 4.88
C VAL A 51 21.05 3.75 5.81
N VAL A 52 21.16 5.08 5.89
CA VAL A 52 20.25 5.92 6.70
C VAL A 52 18.81 5.82 6.21
N LEU A 53 18.58 5.87 4.90
CA LEU A 53 17.24 5.70 4.32
C LEU A 53 16.69 4.28 4.52
N SER A 54 17.55 3.27 4.38
CA SER A 54 17.18 1.87 4.59
C SER A 54 16.77 1.58 6.03
N ALA A 55 17.37 2.27 7.01
CA ALA A 55 17.02 2.13 8.43
C ALA A 55 15.56 2.53 8.74
N GLY A 56 14.91 3.31 7.87
CA GLY A 56 13.50 3.69 8.02
C GLY A 56 12.49 2.61 7.59
N ILE A 57 12.92 1.60 6.83
CA ILE A 57 12.05 0.51 6.34
C ILE A 57 11.40 -0.31 7.47
N PRO A 58 12.12 -0.77 8.51
CA PRO A 58 11.52 -1.53 9.59
C PRO A 58 10.51 -0.74 10.45
N TYR A 59 10.52 0.60 10.38
CA TYR A 59 9.58 1.45 11.13
C TYR A 59 8.19 1.50 10.47
N ARG A 60 8.00 0.91 9.28
CA ARG A 60 6.67 0.87 8.66
C ARG A 60 5.75 -0.12 9.38
N HIS A 61 4.66 0.41 9.93
CA HIS A 61 3.53 -0.39 10.36
C HIS A 61 2.76 -0.90 9.13
N VAL A 62 2.72 -2.21 8.95
CA VAL A 62 1.90 -2.86 7.92
C VAL A 62 0.46 -2.90 8.41
N LEU A 63 -0.44 -2.19 7.71
CA LEU A 63 -1.88 -2.31 7.92
C LEU A 63 -2.42 -3.48 7.09
N TYR A 64 -2.97 -4.50 7.75
CA TYR A 64 -3.52 -5.70 7.11
C TYR A 64 -5.05 -5.65 6.92
N SER A 65 -5.72 -4.57 7.32
CA SER A 65 -7.17 -4.49 7.24
C SER A 65 -7.60 -4.26 5.79
N ALA A 66 -8.21 -5.29 5.17
CA ALA A 66 -8.76 -5.19 3.82
C ALA A 66 -9.69 -3.97 3.67
N LEU A 67 -10.52 -3.69 4.69
CA LEU A 67 -11.39 -2.52 4.72
C LEU A 67 -10.63 -1.19 4.57
N TYR A 68 -9.41 -1.07 5.13
CA TYR A 68 -8.59 0.13 5.04
C TYR A 68 -7.93 0.30 3.67
N LEU A 69 -7.57 -0.82 3.02
CA LEU A 69 -6.92 -0.79 1.69
C LEU A 69 -7.90 -0.48 0.56
N TYR A 70 -9.15 -0.90 0.70
CA TYR A 70 -10.15 -0.81 -0.37
C TYR A 70 -11.20 0.29 -0.19
N THR A 71 -11.19 1.01 0.94
CA THR A 71 -12.20 2.05 1.23
C THR A 71 -11.52 3.40 1.44
N PRO A 72 -12.01 4.51 0.84
CA PRO A 72 -11.48 5.84 1.12
C PRO A 72 -11.65 6.19 2.61
N GLN A 73 -10.62 6.80 3.20
CA GLN A 73 -10.61 7.18 4.63
C GLN A 73 -11.51 8.38 4.93
N ASP A 74 -11.68 9.29 3.97
CA ASP A 74 -12.45 10.52 4.11
C ASP A 74 -13.83 10.42 3.43
N GLY A 75 -14.45 9.25 3.52
CA GLY A 75 -15.83 9.04 3.08
C GLY A 75 -16.85 9.54 4.10
N THR A 76 -17.99 10.04 3.63
CA THR A 76 -19.15 10.36 4.49
C THR A 76 -19.59 9.16 5.32
N SER A 77 -19.52 7.96 4.76
CA SER A 77 -19.79 6.70 5.46
C SER A 77 -18.83 6.45 6.63
N LYS A 78 -17.57 6.89 6.54
CA LYS A 78 -16.59 6.81 7.64
C LYS A 78 -16.86 7.84 8.72
N TYR A 79 -17.38 9.02 8.36
CA TYR A 79 -17.85 9.99 9.33
C TYR A 79 -19.04 9.46 10.12
N GLU A 80 -20.07 8.95 9.43
CA GLU A 80 -21.23 8.32 10.07
C GLU A 80 -20.80 7.18 10.98
N GLN A 81 -19.89 6.31 10.51
CA GLN A 81 -19.33 5.22 11.30
C GLN A 81 -18.74 5.71 12.64
N ARG A 82 -17.91 6.77 12.61
CA ARG A 82 -17.32 7.35 13.82
C ARG A 82 -18.38 7.91 14.77
N VAL A 83 -19.41 8.57 14.23
CA VAL A 83 -20.52 9.10 15.04
C VAL A 83 -21.27 7.97 15.74
N PHE A 84 -21.57 6.87 15.04
CA PHE A 84 -22.21 5.70 15.64
C PHE A 84 -21.33 5.05 16.71
N GLU A 85 -20.03 4.90 16.46
CA GLU A 85 -19.07 4.34 17.43
C GLU A 85 -18.94 5.19 18.70
N GLN A 86 -18.98 6.53 18.57
CA GLN A 86 -18.95 7.45 19.71
C GLN A 86 -20.27 7.47 20.50
N THR A 87 -21.40 7.37 19.80
CA THR A 87 -22.73 7.48 20.41
C THR A 87 -23.16 6.17 21.09
N TRP A 88 -22.77 5.02 20.53
CA TRP A 88 -23.08 3.69 21.06
C TRP A 88 -21.80 2.84 21.21
N PRO A 89 -20.94 3.16 22.20
CA PRO A 89 -19.74 2.38 22.44
C PRO A 89 -20.09 0.94 22.87
N GLN A 90 -19.52 -0.05 22.18
CA GLN A 90 -19.69 -1.46 22.52
C GLN A 90 -18.78 -1.82 23.71
N THR A 91 -19.29 -1.64 24.93
CA THR A 91 -18.57 -1.95 26.19
C THR A 91 -18.69 -3.40 26.63
N ASN A 92 -19.55 -4.19 25.99
CA ASN A 92 -19.80 -5.57 26.41
C ASN A 92 -18.89 -6.54 25.65
N THR A 93 -18.29 -7.47 26.39
CA THR A 93 -17.47 -8.58 25.85
C THR A 93 -18.31 -9.61 25.08
N THR A 94 -19.64 -9.55 25.18
CA THR A 94 -20.56 -10.50 24.52
C THR A 94 -21.19 -9.88 23.28
N PHE A 95 -21.02 -10.55 22.13
CA PHE A 95 -21.63 -10.17 20.86
C PHE A 95 -23.16 -10.22 20.94
N GLN A 96 -23.82 -9.12 20.58
CA GLN A 96 -25.28 -9.00 20.58
C GLN A 96 -25.73 -8.54 19.19
N PRO A 97 -26.31 -9.43 18.37
CA PRO A 97 -26.64 -9.11 16.97
C PRO A 97 -27.70 -8.01 16.84
N SER A 98 -28.55 -7.83 17.85
CA SER A 98 -29.56 -6.76 17.88
C SER A 98 -29.00 -5.38 18.21
N ARG A 99 -27.73 -5.28 18.66
CA ARG A 99 -27.07 -4.02 19.03
C ARG A 99 -25.86 -3.68 18.16
N SER A 100 -25.46 -4.57 17.24
CA SER A 100 -24.38 -4.33 16.28
C SER A 100 -24.93 -3.65 15.03
N VAL A 101 -24.82 -2.31 14.96
CA VAL A 101 -25.17 -1.53 13.76
C VAL A 101 -24.02 -1.56 12.73
N ILE A 102 -22.78 -1.74 13.20
CA ILE A 102 -21.58 -1.72 12.36
C ILE A 102 -20.77 -2.99 12.65
N ASP A 103 -20.69 -3.85 11.64
CA ASP A 103 -20.36 -5.26 11.80
C ASP A 103 -18.86 -5.54 11.64
N LEU A 104 -18.03 -4.88 12.45
CA LEU A 104 -16.56 -4.94 12.29
C LEU A 104 -15.91 -6.16 12.96
N ARG A 105 -16.62 -6.86 13.84
CA ARG A 105 -16.07 -7.97 14.65
C ARG A 105 -17.07 -9.11 14.80
N GLN A 106 -17.46 -9.69 13.66
CA GLN A 106 -18.25 -10.92 13.64
C GLN A 106 -17.44 -12.09 13.09
N CYS A 107 -17.74 -13.28 13.59
CA CYS A 107 -17.35 -14.54 12.98
C CYS A 107 -18.62 -15.27 12.56
N GLN A 108 -18.79 -15.51 11.25
CA GLN A 108 -19.92 -16.26 10.73
C GLN A 108 -19.50 -17.71 10.45
N VAL A 109 -20.17 -18.66 11.09
CA VAL A 109 -19.96 -20.09 10.86
C VAL A 109 -21.15 -20.65 10.11
N ILE A 110 -20.92 -21.21 8.92
CA ILE A 110 -21.96 -21.83 8.10
C ILE A 110 -21.77 -23.35 8.19
N VAL A 111 -22.78 -24.04 8.70
CA VAL A 111 -22.79 -25.50 8.85
C VAL A 111 -23.69 -26.11 7.78
N SER A 112 -23.16 -27.09 7.06
CA SER A 112 -23.92 -27.85 6.06
C SER A 112 -23.91 -29.34 6.43
N ALA A 113 -25.02 -30.03 6.17
CA ALA A 113 -25.11 -31.46 6.41
C ALA A 113 -24.36 -32.23 5.32
N ARG A 114 -23.59 -33.26 5.70
CA ARG A 114 -22.75 -34.04 4.78
C ARG A 114 -23.56 -34.80 3.73
N ASP A 115 -24.80 -35.15 4.06
CA ASP A 115 -25.76 -35.79 3.18
C ASP A 115 -26.50 -34.80 2.26
N HIS A 116 -26.15 -33.50 2.33
CA HIS A 116 -26.90 -32.39 1.71
C HIS A 116 -28.40 -32.41 2.03
N GLY A 117 -28.79 -33.08 3.12
CA GLY A 117 -30.16 -33.23 3.56
C GLY A 117 -30.58 -32.10 4.49
N ASN A 118 -31.77 -32.27 5.09
CA ASN A 118 -32.29 -31.29 6.05
C ASN A 118 -31.39 -31.18 7.28
N VAL A 119 -30.91 -29.96 7.57
CA VAL A 119 -30.06 -29.64 8.72
C VAL A 119 -30.86 -29.60 10.03
N LEU A 120 -32.18 -29.43 9.97
CA LEU A 120 -33.07 -29.34 11.14
C LEU A 120 -33.42 -30.71 11.75
N ARG A 121 -32.76 -31.79 11.34
CA ARG A 121 -32.94 -33.10 11.99
C ARG A 121 -32.46 -33.01 13.45
N PRO A 122 -33.14 -33.67 14.40
CA PRO A 122 -32.81 -33.58 15.82
C PRO A 122 -31.37 -33.99 16.17
N ALA A 123 -30.77 -34.91 15.39
CA ALA A 123 -29.37 -35.29 15.58
C ALA A 123 -28.38 -34.18 15.16
N LEU A 124 -28.67 -33.46 14.06
CA LEU A 124 -27.85 -32.38 13.54
C LEU A 124 -28.03 -31.09 14.36
N SER A 125 -29.25 -30.79 14.80
CA SER A 125 -29.50 -29.62 15.66
C SER A 125 -28.77 -29.69 17.00
N LYS A 126 -28.70 -30.88 17.62
CA LYS A 126 -27.90 -31.11 18.84
C LYS A 126 -26.40 -30.91 18.60
N ALA A 127 -25.90 -31.27 17.42
CA ALA A 127 -24.51 -31.04 17.05
C ALA A 127 -24.21 -29.55 16.83
N VAL A 128 -25.12 -28.80 16.19
CA VAL A 128 -25.01 -27.34 16.01
C VAL A 128 -25.00 -26.62 17.35
N LEU A 129 -25.87 -27.02 18.30
CA LEU A 129 -25.87 -26.43 19.65
C LEU A 129 -24.55 -26.68 20.38
N ARG A 130 -24.02 -27.92 20.33
CA ARG A 130 -22.69 -28.23 20.90
C ARG A 130 -21.57 -27.40 20.27
N LEU A 131 -21.64 -27.17 18.96
CA LEU A 131 -20.66 -26.34 18.25
C LEU A 131 -20.77 -24.88 18.71
N ASN A 132 -21.98 -24.34 18.87
CA ASN A 132 -22.19 -23.00 19.40
C ASN A 132 -21.62 -22.87 20.82
N ASP A 133 -21.89 -23.84 21.69
CA ASP A 133 -21.40 -23.83 23.06
C ASP A 133 -19.87 -23.89 23.12
N PHE A 134 -19.23 -24.68 22.24
CA PHE A 134 -17.77 -24.73 22.12
C PHE A 134 -17.19 -23.38 21.68
N ILE A 135 -17.77 -22.75 20.66
CA ILE A 135 -17.28 -21.47 20.14
C ILE A 135 -17.40 -20.37 21.21
N VAL A 136 -18.52 -20.32 21.92
CA VAL A 136 -18.79 -19.27 22.91
C VAL A 136 -17.93 -19.42 24.16
N ASN A 137 -17.60 -20.65 24.59
CA ASN A 137 -16.91 -20.88 25.86
C ASN A 137 -15.39 -21.13 25.73
N ASP A 138 -14.92 -21.70 24.62
CA ASP A 138 -13.52 -22.15 24.50
C ASP A 138 -12.66 -21.31 23.54
N ILE A 139 -13.26 -20.48 22.66
CA ILE A 139 -12.53 -19.74 21.62
C ILE A 139 -12.49 -18.23 21.89
N VAL A 140 -13.57 -17.66 22.43
CA VAL A 140 -13.74 -16.22 22.68
C VAL A 140 -13.36 -15.89 24.12
#